data_AF-A0A962BBT4-F1
#
_entry.id   AF-A0A962BBT4-F1
#
_cell.length_a   1.000
_cell.length_b   1.000
_cell.length_c   1.000
_cell.angle_alpha   90.00
_cell.angle_beta   90.00
_cell.angle_gamma   90.00
#
_symmetry.space_group_name_H-M   'P 1'
#
loop_
_entity.id
_entity.type
_entity.pdbx_description
1 polymer ?
#
loop_
_entity_poly.entity_id
_entity_poly.type
_entity_poly.pdbx_seq_one_letter_code
_entity_poly.pdbx_strand_id
1 'polypeptide(L)'
;MPHNNRSADHERGNAFLLIMLGIALFAALIFTVSQGTQEGTGNMTRRQAEIAAADILDYAQRLERGAQHLQARRISENNISFENDFVAGYSNANCSISRCKIFDADGGAVAWKAPPVGANDGSDWVFTGANYVKGLGAVADQTDAELLAILPNVTRTLCAMLNEKLGIDGIPQENADSATTKYQGSFATTPKLIEEGSGTALDGVRSACFEGDTSPAAGTYHFYHVLLQRP
;
A
#
# COMPACT_ATOMS: atom_id res chain seq x y z
N MET A 1 58.42 6.90 67.48
CA MET A 1 58.24 6.08 66.27
C MET A 1 56.85 5.43 66.34
N PRO A 2 56.04 5.49 65.27
CA PRO A 2 54.61 5.19 65.31
C PRO A 2 54.32 3.72 65.00
N HIS A 3 53.26 3.15 65.56
CA HIS A 3 52.61 1.96 64.99
C HIS A 3 51.21 2.31 64.51
N ASN A 4 51.11 2.29 63.18
CA ASN A 4 49.94 2.43 62.34
C ASN A 4 49.13 1.13 62.38
N ASN A 5 47.81 1.19 62.61
CA ASN A 5 46.91 0.09 62.29
C ASN A 5 45.73 0.63 61.50
N ARG A 6 45.80 0.46 60.17
CA ARG A 6 44.69 0.69 59.24
C ARG A 6 43.87 -0.61 59.18
N SER A 7 42.61 -0.55 59.59
CA SER A 7 41.62 -1.56 59.27
C SER A 7 41.34 -1.51 57.76
N ALA A 8 41.52 -2.63 57.07
CA ALA A 8 41.11 -2.80 55.68
C ALA A 8 39.73 -3.48 55.65
N ASP A 9 38.70 -2.71 55.32
CA ASP A 9 37.37 -3.26 55.06
C ASP A 9 37.37 -4.00 53.72
N HIS A 10 36.93 -5.26 53.77
CA HIS A 10 36.74 -6.09 52.59
C HIS A 10 35.45 -5.68 51.89
N GLU A 11 35.59 -4.89 50.83
CA GLU A 11 34.50 -4.51 49.94
C GLU A 11 34.06 -5.73 49.12
N ARG A 12 32.93 -6.34 49.48
CA ARG A 12 32.27 -7.37 48.67
C ARG A 12 31.52 -6.68 47.53
N GLY A 13 32.27 -6.36 46.47
CA GLY A 13 31.74 -5.75 45.26
C GLY A 13 30.66 -6.62 44.60
N ASN A 14 29.54 -5.98 44.31
CA ASN A 14 28.31 -6.54 43.74
C ASN A 14 28.44 -6.90 42.25
N ALA A 15 29.44 -7.74 41.92
CA ALA A 15 29.75 -8.15 40.54
C ALA A 15 28.53 -8.77 39.83
N PHE A 16 27.64 -9.41 40.59
CA PHE A 16 26.43 -10.01 40.05
C PHE A 16 25.43 -8.97 39.51
N LEU A 17 25.29 -7.82 40.17
CA LEU A 17 24.42 -6.73 39.72
C LEU A 17 24.96 -6.05 38.45
N LEU A 18 26.28 -5.92 38.33
CA LEU A 18 26.91 -5.38 37.12
C LEU A 18 26.67 -6.28 35.91
N ILE A 19 26.73 -7.60 36.08
CA ILE A 19 26.44 -8.57 35.02
C ILE A 19 24.97 -8.51 34.61
N MET A 20 24.05 -8.51 35.58
CA MET A 20 22.61 -8.42 35.29
C MET A 20 22.22 -7.12 34.60
N LEU A 21 22.82 -6.00 35.00
CA LEU A 21 22.61 -4.71 34.35
C LEU A 21 23.12 -4.73 32.90
N GLY A 22 24.28 -5.34 32.66
CA GLY A 22 24.82 -5.51 31.30
C GLY A 22 23.90 -6.34 30.39
N ILE A 23 23.36 -7.45 30.90
CA ILE A 23 22.42 -8.30 30.15
C ILE A 23 21.12 -7.56 29.87
N ALA A 24 20.56 -6.83 30.84
CA ALA A 24 19.33 -6.07 30.68
C ALA A 24 19.46 -4.96 29.62
N LEU A 25 20.58 -4.23 29.64
CA LEU A 25 20.85 -3.19 28.65
C LEU A 25 21.06 -3.77 27.24
N PHE A 26 21.74 -4.91 27.14
CA PHE A 26 21.92 -5.59 25.86
C PHE A 26 20.61 -6.13 25.29
N ALA A 27 19.74 -6.70 26.15
CA ALA A 27 18.41 -7.14 25.76
C ALA A 27 17.52 -5.95 25.32
N ALA A 28 17.56 -4.83 26.04
CA ALA A 28 16.83 -3.62 25.66
C ALA A 28 17.33 -3.04 24.32
N LEU A 29 18.64 -3.10 24.05
CA LEU A 29 19.22 -2.69 22.77
C LEU A 29 18.83 -3.63 21.63
N ILE A 30 18.84 -4.95 21.86
CA ILE A 30 18.35 -5.92 20.87
C ILE A 30 16.87 -5.67 20.57
N PHE A 31 16.06 -5.39 21.59
CA PHE A 31 14.64 -5.11 21.40
C PHE A 31 14.41 -3.84 20.57
N THR A 32 15.12 -2.75 20.85
CA THR A 32 15.01 -1.51 20.06
C THR A 32 15.53 -1.67 18.63
N VAL A 33 16.63 -2.41 18.42
CA VAL A 33 17.12 -2.72 17.07
C VAL A 33 16.16 -3.66 16.33
N SER A 34 15.56 -4.63 17.01
CA SER A 34 14.60 -5.57 16.40
C SER A 34 13.33 -4.87 15.90
N GLN A 35 12.87 -3.82 16.60
CA GLN A 35 11.80 -2.96 16.08
C GLN A 35 12.22 -2.16 14.83
N GLY A 36 13.51 -1.80 14.71
CA GLY A 36 14.05 -1.15 13.50
C GLY A 36 14.42 -2.11 12.36
N THR A 37 14.45 -3.43 12.60
CA THR A 37 14.82 -4.44 11.59
C THR A 37 13.62 -5.19 11.01
N GLN A 38 12.40 -4.81 11.39
CA GLN A 38 11.17 -5.21 10.69
C GLN A 38 10.96 -4.41 9.39
N GLU A 39 11.93 -3.59 8.96
CA GLU A 39 12.05 -3.05 7.59
C GLU A 39 12.69 -4.11 6.68
N GLY A 40 11.99 -5.23 6.49
CA GLY A 40 12.50 -6.42 5.82
C GLY A 40 11.70 -6.81 4.59
N THR A 41 11.72 -6.00 3.52
CA THR A 41 11.56 -6.46 2.13
C THR A 41 11.90 -5.31 1.18
N GLY A 42 13.08 -5.37 0.54
CA GLY A 42 13.50 -4.46 -0.52
C GLY A 42 14.06 -3.12 -0.06
N ASN A 43 15.33 -3.07 0.38
CA ASN A 43 16.04 -1.80 0.55
C ASN A 43 16.33 -1.16 -0.84
N MET A 44 15.29 -0.65 -1.49
CA MET A 44 15.43 0.24 -2.63
C MET A 44 16.14 1.51 -2.13
N THR A 45 17.21 1.91 -2.83
CA THR A 45 17.80 3.22 -2.58
C THR A 45 16.78 4.31 -2.89
N ARG A 46 16.90 5.49 -2.26
CA ARG A 46 15.99 6.63 -2.51
C ARG A 46 15.83 6.93 -4.01
N ARG A 47 16.92 6.87 -4.79
CA ARG A 47 16.88 7.08 -6.25
C ARG A 47 16.10 5.98 -6.98
N GLN A 48 16.24 4.73 -6.57
CA GLN A 48 15.45 3.64 -7.14
C GLN A 48 13.97 3.82 -6.80
N ALA A 49 13.65 4.19 -5.56
CA ALA A 49 12.28 4.48 -5.15
C ALA A 49 11.69 5.66 -5.93
N GLU A 50 12.46 6.72 -6.20
CA GLU A 50 12.03 7.85 -7.03
C GLU A 50 11.65 7.44 -8.46
N ILE A 51 12.46 6.57 -9.08
CA ILE A 51 12.20 6.05 -10.42
C ILE A 51 10.99 5.11 -10.40
N ALA A 52 10.93 4.19 -9.45
CA ALA A 52 9.80 3.25 -9.33
C ALA A 52 8.49 3.97 -9.04
N ALA A 53 8.49 5.01 -8.21
CA ALA A 53 7.31 5.82 -7.95
C ALA A 53 6.84 6.52 -9.22
N ALA A 54 7.74 7.12 -10.01
CA ALA A 54 7.38 7.72 -11.30
C ALA A 54 6.79 6.69 -12.27
N ASP A 55 7.36 5.48 -12.30
CA ASP A 55 6.91 4.39 -13.16
C ASP A 55 5.51 3.87 -12.79
N ILE A 56 5.27 3.71 -11.48
CA ILE A 56 3.97 3.30 -10.92
C ILE A 56 2.90 4.35 -11.23
N LEU A 57 3.21 5.64 -11.04
CA LEU A 57 2.28 6.73 -11.33
C LEU A 57 1.97 6.84 -12.84
N ASP A 58 2.97 6.71 -13.72
CA ASP A 58 2.72 6.70 -15.17
C ASP A 58 1.81 5.52 -15.56
N TYR A 59 2.06 4.33 -15.01
CA TYR A 59 1.23 3.17 -15.30
C TYR A 59 -0.19 3.30 -14.77
N ALA A 60 -0.37 3.81 -13.55
CA ALA A 60 -1.68 4.10 -12.96
C ALA A 60 -2.49 5.08 -13.83
N GLN A 61 -1.85 6.14 -14.32
CA GLN A 61 -2.47 7.08 -15.24
C GLN A 61 -2.82 6.45 -16.61
N ARG A 62 -2.01 5.52 -17.12
CA ARG A 62 -2.34 4.76 -18.35
C ARG A 62 -3.58 3.89 -18.16
N LEU A 63 -3.67 3.21 -17.02
CA LEU A 63 -4.85 2.41 -16.66
C LEU A 63 -6.11 3.29 -16.59
N GLU A 64 -6.04 4.44 -15.91
CA GLU A 64 -7.16 5.38 -15.83
C GLU A 64 -7.59 5.87 -17.22
N ARG A 65 -6.64 6.30 -18.06
CA ARG A 65 -6.94 6.70 -19.45
C ARG A 65 -7.55 5.57 -20.27
N GLY A 66 -7.09 4.33 -20.08
CA GLY A 66 -7.65 3.14 -20.72
C GLY A 66 -9.11 2.91 -20.31
N ALA A 67 -9.41 3.00 -19.01
CA ALA A 67 -10.77 2.88 -18.50
C ALA A 67 -11.69 4.01 -19.01
N GLN A 68 -11.21 5.25 -19.00
CA GLN A 68 -11.92 6.42 -19.55
C GLN A 68 -12.17 6.27 -21.06
N HIS A 69 -11.21 5.72 -21.81
CA HIS A 69 -11.36 5.45 -23.24
C HIS A 69 -12.46 4.43 -23.52
N LEU A 70 -12.55 3.37 -22.71
CA LEU A 70 -13.63 2.39 -22.80
C LEU A 70 -15.00 3.03 -22.50
N GLN A 71 -15.09 3.85 -21.44
CA GLN A 71 -16.32 4.59 -21.13
C GLN A 71 -16.74 5.53 -22.26
N ALA A 72 -15.80 6.28 -22.84
CA ALA A 72 -16.07 7.17 -23.98
C ALA A 72 -16.64 6.42 -25.19
N ARG A 73 -16.28 5.14 -25.34
CA ARG A 73 -16.81 4.22 -26.37
C ARG A 73 -18.11 3.51 -25.97
N ARG A 74 -18.79 4.00 -24.92
CA ARG A 74 -20.06 3.46 -24.41
C ARG A 74 -19.96 2.01 -23.92
N ILE A 75 -18.79 1.58 -23.47
CA ILE A 75 -18.66 0.33 -22.72
C ILE A 75 -19.16 0.60 -21.30
N SER A 76 -20.18 -0.16 -20.88
CA SER A 76 -20.68 -0.12 -19.50
C SER A 76 -19.57 -0.47 -18.52
N GLU A 77 -19.57 0.14 -17.33
CA GLU A 77 -18.59 -0.12 -16.27
C GLU A 77 -18.50 -1.63 -15.99
N ASN A 78 -19.65 -2.30 -15.86
CA ASN A 78 -19.77 -3.75 -15.64
C ASN A 78 -19.23 -4.61 -16.79
N ASN A 79 -19.05 -4.04 -17.97
CA ASN A 79 -18.52 -4.74 -19.15
C ASN A 79 -17.01 -4.55 -19.27
N ILE A 80 -16.37 -3.66 -18.51
CA ILE A 80 -14.91 -3.49 -18.55
C ILE A 80 -14.26 -4.78 -18.03
N SER A 81 -13.25 -5.28 -18.74
CA SER A 81 -12.53 -6.47 -18.37
C SER A 81 -11.03 -6.21 -18.21
N PHE A 82 -10.49 -6.71 -17.10
CA PHE A 82 -9.05 -6.78 -16.83
C PHE A 82 -8.49 -8.17 -17.16
N GLU A 83 -9.27 -9.05 -17.81
CA GLU A 83 -8.81 -10.36 -18.26
C GLU A 83 -7.57 -10.23 -19.16
N ASN A 84 -6.51 -10.95 -18.80
CA ASN A 84 -5.23 -10.94 -19.48
C ASN A 84 -4.48 -12.26 -19.23
N ASP A 85 -3.40 -12.48 -19.97
CA ASP A 85 -2.61 -13.72 -19.91
C ASP A 85 -1.57 -13.75 -18.77
N PHE A 86 -1.39 -12.63 -18.05
CA PHE A 86 -0.39 -12.48 -16.99
C PHE A 86 -0.96 -12.77 -15.59
N VAL A 87 -2.18 -12.29 -15.33
CA VAL A 87 -2.84 -12.41 -14.02
C VAL A 87 -4.22 -13.02 -14.18
N ALA A 88 -4.39 -14.22 -13.65
CA ALA A 88 -5.66 -14.93 -13.65
C ALA A 88 -6.70 -14.29 -12.70
N GLY A 89 -7.97 -14.67 -12.86
CA GLY A 89 -9.06 -14.27 -11.94
C GLY A 89 -9.78 -12.98 -12.31
N TYR A 90 -9.58 -12.47 -13.53
CA TYR A 90 -10.27 -11.30 -14.07
C TYR A 90 -11.25 -11.63 -15.19
N SER A 91 -11.65 -12.90 -15.33
CA SER A 91 -12.65 -13.26 -16.33
C SER A 91 -13.96 -12.54 -16.04
N ASN A 92 -14.46 -11.81 -17.03
CA ASN A 92 -15.69 -11.05 -16.94
C ASN A 92 -16.67 -11.54 -18.02
N ALA A 93 -17.72 -12.24 -17.60
CA ALA A 93 -18.75 -12.79 -18.50
C ALA A 93 -19.53 -11.71 -19.28
N ASN A 94 -19.54 -10.45 -18.80
CA ASN A 94 -20.18 -9.34 -19.51
C ASN A 94 -19.33 -8.82 -20.68
N CYS A 95 -18.05 -9.22 -20.76
CA CYS A 95 -17.14 -8.80 -21.82
C CYS A 95 -16.88 -9.94 -22.81
N SER A 96 -17.65 -9.98 -23.90
CA SER A 96 -17.57 -11.04 -24.92
C SER A 96 -16.69 -10.72 -26.13
N ILE A 97 -16.03 -9.55 -26.16
CA ILE A 97 -15.29 -9.03 -27.32
C ILE A 97 -14.09 -8.20 -26.87
N SER A 98 -13.05 -8.12 -27.72
CA SER A 98 -11.82 -7.37 -27.43
C SER A 98 -12.03 -5.90 -27.04
N ARG A 99 -13.05 -5.23 -27.60
CA ARG A 99 -13.29 -3.80 -27.35
C ARG A 99 -13.58 -3.42 -25.89
N CYS A 100 -13.92 -4.37 -25.03
CA CYS A 100 -14.19 -4.12 -23.60
C CYS A 100 -13.04 -4.55 -22.68
N LYS A 101 -11.97 -5.12 -23.23
CA LYS A 101 -10.77 -5.50 -22.49
C LYS A 101 -9.81 -4.32 -22.41
N ILE A 102 -9.40 -3.94 -21.21
CA ILE A 102 -8.52 -2.78 -21.02
C ILE A 102 -7.12 -2.99 -21.61
N PHE A 103 -6.65 -4.24 -21.60
CA PHE A 103 -5.32 -4.61 -22.07
C PHE A 103 -5.26 -4.99 -23.56
N ASP A 104 -6.40 -5.01 -24.24
CA ASP A 104 -6.48 -5.32 -25.67
C ASP A 104 -6.28 -4.04 -26.50
N ALA A 105 -5.57 -4.15 -27.62
CA ALA A 105 -5.32 -3.04 -28.53
C ALA A 105 -6.61 -2.43 -29.11
N ASP A 106 -7.64 -3.25 -29.34
CA ASP A 106 -8.95 -2.82 -29.83
C ASP A 106 -9.86 -2.30 -28.70
N GLY A 107 -9.45 -2.49 -27.44
CA GLY A 107 -10.14 -2.07 -26.23
C GLY A 107 -9.51 -0.82 -25.61
N GLY A 108 -8.92 -0.97 -24.43
CA GLY A 108 -8.29 0.12 -23.68
C GLY A 108 -6.86 0.46 -24.12
N ALA A 109 -6.24 -0.41 -24.93
CA ALA A 109 -4.89 -0.27 -25.46
C ALA A 109 -3.80 -0.03 -24.39
N VAL A 110 -4.02 -0.50 -23.16
CA VAL A 110 -3.03 -0.46 -22.09
C VAL A 110 -2.15 -1.69 -22.18
N ALA A 111 -0.84 -1.54 -22.33
CA ALA A 111 0.06 -2.68 -22.21
C ALA A 111 0.17 -3.09 -20.73
N TRP A 112 0.02 -4.39 -20.43
CA TRP A 112 0.26 -4.90 -19.08
C TRP A 112 1.69 -4.59 -18.63
N LYS A 113 1.81 -4.16 -17.37
CA LYS A 113 3.10 -3.93 -16.74
C LYS A 113 3.11 -4.48 -15.32
N ALA A 114 4.06 -5.39 -15.06
CA ALA A 114 4.34 -5.87 -13.71
C ALA A 114 4.96 -4.74 -12.87
N PRO A 115 4.80 -4.78 -11.54
CA PRO A 115 5.44 -3.81 -10.66
C PRO A 115 6.97 -3.77 -10.83
N PRO A 116 7.61 -2.61 -10.64
CA PRO A 116 9.07 -2.53 -10.69
C PRO A 116 9.73 -3.50 -9.69
N VAL A 117 10.86 -4.08 -10.07
CA VAL A 117 11.60 -5.00 -9.18
C VAL A 117 11.94 -4.29 -7.86
N GLY A 118 11.59 -4.93 -6.74
CA GLY A 118 11.81 -4.41 -5.40
C GLY A 118 10.78 -3.37 -4.95
N ALA A 119 9.78 -3.03 -5.78
CA ALA A 119 8.70 -2.13 -5.39
C ALA A 119 7.81 -2.74 -4.31
N ASN A 120 7.55 -4.04 -4.39
CA ASN A 120 6.74 -4.80 -3.44
C ASN A 120 7.28 -6.24 -3.29
N ASP A 121 6.47 -7.12 -2.70
CA ASP A 121 6.75 -8.55 -2.46
C ASP A 121 6.64 -9.44 -3.71
N GLY A 122 6.44 -8.86 -4.89
CA GLY A 122 6.21 -9.59 -6.15
C GLY A 122 4.73 -9.82 -6.48
N SER A 123 3.80 -9.36 -5.63
CA SER A 123 2.38 -9.37 -5.94
C SER A 123 2.06 -8.50 -7.16
N ASP A 124 1.13 -8.96 -8.00
CA ASP A 124 0.65 -8.16 -9.14
C ASP A 124 -0.31 -7.04 -8.73
N TRP A 125 -0.62 -6.16 -9.68
CA TRP A 125 -1.71 -5.20 -9.55
C TRP A 125 -3.06 -5.91 -9.33
N VAL A 126 -3.82 -5.38 -8.38
CA VAL A 126 -5.18 -5.79 -8.07
C VAL A 126 -6.15 -4.75 -8.63
N PHE A 127 -7.02 -5.15 -9.56
CA PHE A 127 -8.13 -4.31 -10.01
C PHE A 127 -9.40 -4.73 -9.29
N THR A 128 -10.08 -3.79 -8.67
CA THR A 128 -11.20 -4.12 -7.79
C THR A 128 -12.32 -3.10 -7.91
N GLY A 129 -13.54 -3.61 -7.85
CA GLY A 129 -14.77 -2.83 -7.74
C GLY A 129 -15.39 -2.94 -6.35
N ALA A 130 -14.58 -3.17 -5.32
CA ALA A 130 -15.04 -3.51 -3.97
C ALA A 130 -14.67 -2.47 -2.90
N ASN A 131 -14.09 -1.34 -3.31
CA ASN A 131 -13.72 -0.24 -2.41
C ASN A 131 -14.32 1.08 -2.89
N TYR A 132 -14.42 2.04 -1.98
CA TYR A 132 -14.65 3.44 -2.30
C TYR A 132 -13.73 4.31 -1.45
N VAL A 133 -13.41 5.50 -1.93
CA VAL A 133 -12.60 6.48 -1.19
C VAL A 133 -13.54 7.56 -0.68
N LYS A 134 -13.42 7.89 0.60
CA LYS A 134 -14.24 8.93 1.22
C LYS A 134 -14.11 10.25 0.46
N GLY A 135 -15.23 10.95 0.25
CA GLY A 135 -15.22 12.25 -0.42
C GLY A 135 -15.01 12.20 -1.94
N LEU A 136 -14.81 11.03 -2.54
CA LEU A 136 -14.97 10.84 -3.99
C LEU A 136 -16.42 10.48 -4.28
N GLY A 137 -17.09 11.34 -5.06
CA GLY A 137 -18.50 11.16 -5.41
C GLY A 137 -19.16 12.50 -5.70
N ALA A 138 -20.39 12.46 -6.24
CA ALA A 138 -21.23 13.66 -6.29
C ALA A 138 -21.79 14.03 -4.90
N VAL A 139 -21.77 13.08 -3.97
CA VAL A 139 -22.31 13.20 -2.61
C VAL A 139 -21.21 12.83 -1.61
N ALA A 140 -21.00 13.66 -0.59
CA ALA A 140 -19.90 13.51 0.37
C ALA A 140 -19.94 12.18 1.17
N ASP A 141 -21.12 11.56 1.26
CA ASP A 141 -21.36 10.28 1.94
C ASP A 141 -21.65 9.14 0.96
N GLN A 142 -21.21 9.26 -0.29
CA GLN A 142 -21.37 8.19 -1.26
C GLN A 142 -20.59 6.95 -0.83
N THR A 143 -21.28 5.82 -0.84
CA THR A 143 -20.72 4.49 -0.48
C THR A 143 -20.79 3.53 -1.65
N ASP A 144 -20.92 4.04 -2.87
CA ASP A 144 -20.83 3.21 -4.07
C ASP A 144 -19.38 2.83 -4.34
N ALA A 145 -19.17 1.55 -4.63
CA ALA A 145 -17.83 1.09 -4.95
C ALA A 145 -17.34 1.78 -6.23
N GLU A 146 -16.08 2.16 -6.22
CA GLU A 146 -15.33 2.70 -7.35
C GLU A 146 -14.55 1.56 -8.04
N LEU A 147 -14.00 1.83 -9.23
CA LEU A 147 -13.05 0.94 -9.87
C LEU A 147 -11.62 1.40 -9.56
N LEU A 148 -10.90 0.63 -8.76
CA LEU A 148 -9.53 0.95 -8.34
C LEU A 148 -8.52 -0.01 -8.94
N ALA A 149 -7.30 0.49 -9.14
CA ALA A 149 -6.08 -0.31 -9.21
C ALA A 149 -5.33 -0.18 -7.87
N ILE A 150 -4.97 -1.31 -7.27
CA ILE A 150 -4.22 -1.38 -6.01
C ILE A 150 -2.92 -2.13 -6.30
N LEU A 151 -1.80 -1.56 -5.88
CA LEU A 151 -0.51 -2.24 -5.82
C LEU A 151 -0.23 -2.61 -4.36
N PRO A 152 -0.37 -3.89 -3.99
CA PRO A 152 -0.24 -4.31 -2.60
C PRO A 152 1.21 -4.46 -2.16
N ASN A 153 1.40 -4.38 -0.85
CA ASN A 153 2.66 -4.69 -0.14
C ASN A 153 3.87 -3.95 -0.69
N VAL A 154 3.70 -2.68 -1.09
CA VAL A 154 4.82 -1.83 -1.48
C VAL A 154 5.77 -1.63 -0.30
N THR A 155 7.03 -1.34 -0.58
CA THR A 155 7.96 -1.00 0.50
C THR A 155 7.56 0.32 1.16
N ARG A 156 7.80 0.46 2.46
CA ARG A 156 7.55 1.71 3.20
C ARG A 156 8.23 2.91 2.54
N THR A 157 9.48 2.73 2.09
CA THR A 157 10.26 3.75 1.40
C THR A 157 9.59 4.20 0.11
N LEU A 158 9.09 3.25 -0.69
CA LEU A 158 8.37 3.55 -1.92
C LEU A 158 7.02 4.22 -1.63
N CYS A 159 6.31 3.77 -0.60
CA CYS A 159 5.04 4.36 -0.18
C CYS A 159 5.19 5.84 0.17
N ALA A 160 6.18 6.18 1.01
CA ALA A 160 6.50 7.56 1.35
C ALA A 160 6.88 8.38 0.11
N MET A 161 7.63 7.80 -0.83
CA MET A 161 8.04 8.48 -2.07
C MET A 161 6.86 8.74 -3.02
N LEU A 162 5.90 7.82 -3.10
CA LEU A 162 4.66 7.99 -3.87
C LEU A 162 3.85 9.16 -3.31
N ASN A 163 3.66 9.20 -1.98
CA ASN A 163 2.94 10.28 -1.31
C ASN A 163 3.65 11.63 -1.45
N GLU A 164 4.98 11.68 -1.32
CA GLU A 164 5.77 12.90 -1.56
C GLU A 164 5.51 13.47 -2.97
N LYS A 165 5.45 12.61 -3.99
CA LYS A 165 5.15 13.02 -5.38
C LYS A 165 3.70 13.46 -5.59
N LEU A 166 2.79 12.95 -4.78
CA LEU A 166 1.36 13.27 -4.81
C LEU A 166 1.01 14.48 -3.91
N GLY A 167 1.97 15.01 -3.15
CA GLY A 167 1.76 16.10 -2.20
C GLY A 167 1.00 15.69 -0.94
N ILE A 168 1.06 14.41 -0.57
CA ILE A 168 0.47 13.84 0.63
C ILE A 168 1.55 13.75 1.70
N ASP A 169 1.30 14.36 2.86
CA ASP A 169 2.26 14.36 3.95
C ASP A 169 2.29 12.98 4.66
N GLY A 170 3.47 12.36 4.69
CA GLY A 170 3.68 11.09 5.38
C GLY A 170 2.97 9.91 4.73
N ILE A 171 2.73 8.86 5.52
CA ILE A 171 1.94 7.70 5.12
C ILE A 171 0.72 7.66 6.05
N PRO A 172 -0.49 7.97 5.56
CA PRO A 172 -1.69 7.83 6.36
C PRO A 172 -1.92 6.36 6.70
N GLN A 173 -2.39 6.11 7.91
CA GLN A 173 -2.84 4.78 8.32
C GLN A 173 -4.33 4.67 8.02
N GLU A 174 -4.67 3.68 7.21
CA GLU A 174 -6.04 3.30 6.92
C GLU A 174 -6.68 2.68 8.17
N ASN A 175 -7.93 2.99 8.47
CA ASN A 175 -8.57 2.63 9.76
C ASN A 175 -9.80 1.73 9.60
N ALA A 176 -10.04 1.23 8.41
CA ALA A 176 -11.07 0.26 8.10
C ALA A 176 -10.42 -1.00 7.50
N ASP A 177 -11.22 -1.77 6.77
CA ASP A 177 -10.65 -2.77 5.87
C ASP A 177 -10.69 -2.21 4.46
N SER A 178 -9.72 -2.59 3.62
CA SER A 178 -9.84 -2.51 2.15
C SER A 178 -9.86 -3.91 1.52
N ALA A 179 -10.65 -4.05 0.46
CA ALA A 179 -10.87 -5.29 -0.26
C ALA A 179 -9.91 -5.45 -1.43
N THR A 180 -9.39 -6.66 -1.63
CA THR A 180 -8.58 -7.04 -2.79
C THR A 180 -9.32 -7.98 -3.76
N THR A 181 -10.66 -8.05 -3.64
CA THR A 181 -11.50 -8.87 -4.51
C THR A 181 -11.36 -8.41 -5.96
N LYS A 182 -10.89 -9.31 -6.82
CA LYS A 182 -10.67 -9.04 -8.24
C LYS A 182 -11.98 -8.69 -8.95
N TYR A 183 -11.95 -7.63 -9.75
CA TYR A 183 -13.09 -7.17 -10.53
C TYR A 183 -13.42 -8.14 -11.68
N GLN A 184 -14.63 -8.70 -11.65
CA GLN A 184 -15.13 -9.65 -12.66
C GLN A 184 -16.41 -9.13 -13.35
N GLY A 185 -16.55 -7.80 -13.44
CA GLY A 185 -17.71 -7.16 -14.07
C GLY A 185 -18.85 -6.80 -13.13
N SER A 186 -18.59 -6.73 -11.83
CA SER A 186 -19.56 -6.31 -10.82
C SER A 186 -18.89 -5.50 -9.72
N PHE A 187 -19.66 -4.56 -9.16
CA PHE A 187 -19.26 -3.74 -8.02
C PHE A 187 -19.86 -4.33 -6.74
N ALA A 188 -19.13 -4.22 -5.63
CA ALA A 188 -19.62 -4.65 -4.33
C ALA A 188 -20.82 -3.79 -3.91
N THR A 189 -21.86 -4.41 -3.38
CA THR A 189 -23.02 -3.72 -2.79
C THR A 189 -22.76 -3.21 -1.37
N THR A 190 -21.72 -3.74 -0.73
CA THR A 190 -21.21 -3.30 0.58
C THR A 190 -19.70 -3.10 0.45
N PRO A 191 -19.26 -2.06 -0.26
CA PRO A 191 -17.83 -1.84 -0.46
C PRO A 191 -17.15 -1.40 0.82
N LYS A 192 -15.84 -1.54 0.78
CA LYS A 192 -14.93 -1.21 1.84
C LYS A 192 -14.42 0.23 1.69
N LEU A 193 -14.30 0.94 2.80
CA LEU A 193 -13.91 2.35 2.80
C LEU A 193 -12.40 2.45 2.89
N ILE A 194 -11.81 3.26 2.02
CA ILE A 194 -10.42 3.70 2.16
C ILE A 194 -10.48 5.12 2.76
N GLU A 195 -10.12 5.23 4.04
CA GLU A 195 -10.03 6.51 4.77
C GLU A 195 -8.90 6.49 5.80
N GLU A 196 -8.46 7.68 6.21
CA GLU A 196 -7.56 7.84 7.35
C GLU A 196 -8.37 7.96 8.65
N GLY A 197 -8.04 7.16 9.67
CA GLY A 197 -8.90 7.04 10.85
C GLY A 197 -9.13 8.30 11.67
N SER A 198 -8.07 9.07 11.92
CA SER A 198 -8.11 10.31 12.70
C SER A 198 -7.82 11.56 11.88
N GLY A 199 -7.71 11.41 10.57
CA GLY A 199 -7.30 12.47 9.66
C GLY A 199 -8.17 12.55 8.40
N THR A 200 -7.65 13.23 7.39
CA THR A 200 -8.36 13.50 6.12
C THR A 200 -7.41 13.41 4.92
N ALA A 201 -6.21 12.86 5.11
CA ALA A 201 -5.19 12.82 4.07
C ALA A 201 -5.58 11.95 2.87
N LEU A 202 -6.59 11.08 3.02
CA LEU A 202 -7.15 10.25 1.96
C LEU A 202 -8.49 10.80 1.41
N ASP A 203 -9.09 11.80 2.05
CA ASP A 203 -10.42 12.30 1.69
C ASP A 203 -10.38 13.04 0.36
N GLY A 204 -11.17 12.57 -0.61
CA GLY A 204 -11.25 13.14 -1.96
C GLY A 204 -10.00 12.91 -2.80
N VAL A 205 -9.10 12.03 -2.37
CA VAL A 205 -7.83 11.77 -3.03
C VAL A 205 -7.97 10.58 -3.98
N ARG A 206 -7.62 10.78 -5.26
CA ARG A 206 -7.76 9.73 -6.30
C ARG A 206 -6.61 8.73 -6.30
N SER A 207 -5.49 9.07 -5.66
CA SER A 207 -4.30 8.23 -5.61
C SER A 207 -3.54 8.51 -4.34
N ALA A 208 -3.22 7.48 -3.57
CA ALA A 208 -2.38 7.60 -2.40
C ALA A 208 -1.75 6.25 -2.06
N CYS A 209 -0.68 6.29 -1.27
CA CYS A 209 -0.19 5.14 -0.55
C CYS A 209 -0.55 5.23 0.93
N PHE A 210 -0.97 4.12 1.52
CA PHE A 210 -1.40 4.05 2.92
C PHE A 210 -0.79 2.83 3.63
N GLU A 211 -0.73 2.88 4.95
CA GLU A 211 -0.46 1.73 5.81
C GLU A 211 -1.78 1.04 6.19
N GLY A 212 -1.83 -0.29 6.14
CA GLY A 212 -2.99 -1.04 6.63
C GLY A 212 -3.16 -0.95 8.15
N ASP A 213 -4.27 -1.46 8.65
CA ASP A 213 -4.53 -1.62 10.09
C ASP A 213 -4.96 -3.05 10.42
N THR A 214 -6.18 -3.42 10.03
CA THR A 214 -6.71 -4.77 10.25
C THR A 214 -6.60 -5.63 9.00
N SER A 215 -7.18 -5.16 7.88
CA SER A 215 -7.11 -5.84 6.58
C SER A 215 -7.07 -4.83 5.45
N PRO A 216 -5.90 -4.52 4.86
CA PRO A 216 -4.61 -5.15 5.07
C PRO A 216 -4.04 -4.94 6.48
N ALA A 217 -3.17 -5.85 6.91
CA ALA A 217 -2.62 -5.82 8.27
C ALA A 217 -1.71 -4.61 8.51
N ALA A 218 -1.67 -4.13 9.75
CA ALA A 218 -0.73 -3.13 10.21
C ALA A 218 0.73 -3.47 9.84
N GLY A 219 1.51 -2.46 9.46
CA GLY A 219 2.87 -2.62 8.95
C GLY A 219 2.96 -3.05 7.48
N THR A 220 1.84 -3.20 6.76
CA THR A 220 1.84 -3.40 5.31
C THR A 220 1.41 -2.13 4.58
N TYR A 221 2.01 -1.86 3.42
CA TYR A 221 1.80 -0.60 2.69
C TYR A 221 1.22 -0.86 1.31
N HIS A 222 0.25 -0.06 0.89
CA HIS A 222 -0.52 -0.29 -0.33
C HIS A 222 -0.74 1.01 -1.07
N PHE A 223 -0.51 1.01 -2.38
CA PHE A 223 -0.82 2.14 -3.24
C PHE A 223 -2.13 1.89 -3.96
N TYR A 224 -3.04 2.86 -3.98
CA TYR A 224 -4.23 2.81 -4.81
C TYR A 224 -4.26 3.94 -5.83
N HIS A 225 -5.00 3.71 -6.92
CA HIS A 225 -5.38 4.71 -7.90
C HIS A 225 -6.80 4.44 -8.40
N VAL A 226 -7.64 5.46 -8.38
CA VAL A 226 -9.03 5.40 -8.85
C VAL A 226 -9.05 5.47 -10.36
N LEU A 227 -9.48 4.38 -11.02
CA LEU A 227 -9.62 4.29 -12.47
C LEU A 227 -10.94 4.90 -12.92
N LEU A 228 -12.03 4.57 -12.24
CA LEU A 228 -13.36 5.12 -12.47
C LEU A 228 -14.03 5.43 -11.14
N GLN A 229 -14.46 6.67 -11.00
CA GLN A 229 -15.32 7.11 -9.90
C GLN A 229 -16.77 6.88 -10.30
N ARG A 230 -17.56 6.27 -9.42
CA ARG A 230 -18.98 6.01 -9.68
C ARG A 230 -19.84 7.13 -9.07
N PRO A 231 -20.94 7.53 -9.75
CA PRO A 231 -21.80 8.67 -9.40
C PRO A 231 -22.86 8.33 -8.36
#